data_AF-A0AAW5I217-F1
#
_entry.id   AF-A0AAW5I217-F1
#
_cell.length_a   1.000
_cell.length_b   1.000
_cell.length_c   1.000
_cell.angle_alpha   90.00
_cell.angle_beta   90.00
_cell.angle_gamma   90.00
#
_symmetry.space_group_name_H-M   'P 1'
#
loop_
_entity.id
_entity.type
_entity.pdbx_description
1 polymer ?
#
loop_
_entity_poly.entity_id
_entity_poly.type
_entity_poly.pdbx_seq_one_letter_code
_entity_poly.pdbx_strand_id
1 'polypeptide(L)' 'MAMAPSPVPCHTPCTGGEENCVPDAHIYEEVIRLANIHLDETLFIDDLKENCEAAEKLGIHTFQNVKFDDWLSLRF' A
#
# COMPACT_ATOMS: atom_id res chain seq x y z
N MET A 1 -15.49 20.98 -9.42
CA MET A 1 -15.75 20.39 -8.10
C MET A 1 -15.15 18.99 -8.13
N ALA A 2 -13.98 18.80 -7.52
CA ALA A 2 -13.43 17.46 -7.34
C ALA A 2 -14.16 16.81 -6.16
N MET A 3 -14.92 15.76 -6.44
CA MET A 3 -15.51 14.93 -5.38
C MET A 3 -14.36 14.19 -4.71
N ALA A 4 -14.19 14.37 -3.39
CA ALA A 4 -13.23 13.55 -2.64
C ALA A 4 -13.64 12.07 -2.80
N PRO A 5 -12.71 11.16 -3.15
CA PRO A 5 -13.05 9.75 -3.22
C PRO A 5 -13.50 9.29 -1.84
N SER A 6 -14.62 8.56 -1.81
CA SER A 6 -15.18 8.00 -0.58
C SER A 6 -14.12 7.12 0.09
N PRO A 7 -13.93 7.18 1.42
CA PRO A 7 -12.90 6.41 2.10
C PRO A 7 -13.09 4.92 1.79
N VAL A 8 -12.02 4.30 1.30
CA VAL A 8 -11.96 2.85 1.09
C VAL A 8 -12.25 2.21 2.44
N PRO A 9 -13.34 1.45 2.60
CA PRO A 9 -13.69 0.91 3.90
C PRO A 9 -12.65 -0.14 4.28
N CYS A 10 -11.75 0.20 5.21
CA CYS A 10 -10.74 -0.71 5.77
C CYS A 10 -11.34 -1.76 6.73
N HIS A 11 -12.62 -2.07 6.60
CA HIS A 11 -13.39 -2.83 7.59
C HIS A 11 -13.29 -4.36 7.45
N THR A 12 -12.22 -4.89 6.84
CA THR A 12 -12.03 -6.34 6.81
C THR A 12 -11.15 -6.75 7.99
N PRO A 13 -11.67 -7.43 9.02
CA PRO A 13 -10.84 -7.96 10.08
C PRO A 13 -9.95 -9.06 9.49
N CYS A 14 -8.63 -8.90 9.56
CA CYS A 14 -7.67 -9.94 9.17
C CYS A 14 -7.72 -11.10 10.19
N THR A 15 -8.80 -11.88 10.20
CA THR A 15 -8.96 -13.04 11.09
C THR A 15 -8.69 -14.32 10.32
N GLY A 16 -7.42 -14.75 10.28
CA GLY A 16 -6.99 -16.15 10.23
C GLY A 16 -7.71 -17.12 9.28
N GLY A 17 -8.11 -16.68 8.09
CA GLY A 17 -8.76 -17.50 7.08
C GLY A 17 -8.80 -16.73 5.76
N GLU A 18 -8.12 -17.27 4.77
CA GLU A 18 -7.64 -16.59 3.56
C GLU A 18 -8.77 -16.22 2.59
N GLU A 19 -8.87 -14.93 2.25
CA GLU A 19 -9.12 -14.41 0.90
C GLU A 19 -8.59 -12.96 0.88
N ASN A 20 -7.50 -12.74 0.14
CA ASN A 20 -6.82 -11.44 -0.05
C ASN A 20 -6.06 -10.83 1.14
N CYS A 21 -5.02 -11.54 1.59
CA CYS A 21 -3.89 -10.87 2.23
C CYS A 21 -2.90 -10.41 1.15
N VAL A 22 -2.30 -9.23 1.34
CA VAL A 22 -1.05 -8.88 0.65
C VAL A 22 -0.07 -10.07 0.84
N PRO A 23 0.49 -10.62 -0.25
CA PRO A 23 0.94 -9.92 -1.46
C PRO A 23 0.09 -10.19 -2.73
N ASP A 24 -1.24 -10.32 -2.63
CA ASP A 24 -2.07 -10.36 -3.84
C ASP A 24 -2.02 -9.01 -4.58
N ALA A 25 -1.49 -9.01 -5.81
CA ALA A 25 -1.33 -7.83 -6.65
C ALA A 25 -2.65 -7.08 -6.90
N HIS A 26 -3.79 -7.80 -6.93
CA HIS A 26 -5.10 -7.22 -7.19
C HIS A 26 -5.56 -6.20 -6.14
N ILE A 27 -5.05 -6.31 -4.90
CA ILE A 27 -5.40 -5.36 -3.83
C ILE A 27 -4.81 -3.98 -4.13
N TYR A 28 -3.55 -3.93 -4.59
CA TYR A 28 -2.88 -2.67 -4.88
C TYR A 28 -3.52 -1.95 -6.07
N GLU A 29 -3.84 -2.68 -7.14
CA GLU A 29 -4.51 -2.14 -8.32
C GLU A 29 -5.86 -1.51 -7.97
N GLU A 30 -6.66 -2.18 -7.12
CA GLU A 30 -7.96 -1.68 -6.70
C GLU A 30 -7.83 -0.44 -5.80
N VAL A 31 -6.86 -0.42 -4.89
CA VAL A 31 -6.56 0.77 -4.06
C VAL A 31 -6.16 1.95 -4.94
N ILE A 32 -5.25 1.75 -5.90
CA ILE A 32 -4.83 2.80 -6.84
C ILE A 32 -6.04 3.36 -7.59
N ARG A 33 -6.89 2.48 -8.11
CA ARG A 33 -8.07 2.84 -8.89
C ARG A 33 -9.12 3.58 -8.06
N LEU A 34 -9.43 3.10 -6.86
CA LEU A 34 -10.48 3.67 -6.00
C LEU A 34 -10.05 5.00 -5.36
N ALA A 35 -8.79 5.11 -4.94
CA ALA A 35 -8.28 6.30 -4.28
C ALA A 35 -7.71 7.35 -5.25
N ASN A 36 -7.68 7.05 -6.57
CA ASN A 36 -7.13 7.92 -7.61
C ASN A 36 -5.70 8.38 -7.26
N ILE A 37 -4.86 7.42 -6.92
CA ILE A 37 -3.49 7.64 -6.46
C ILE A 37 -2.55 7.71 -7.66
N HIS A 38 -1.69 8.73 -7.68
CA HIS A 38 -0.60 8.86 -8.66
C HIS A 38 0.64 8.14 -8.14
N LEU A 39 1.07 7.08 -8.85
CA LEU A 39 2.16 6.20 -8.40
C LEU A 39 3.47 6.95 -8.18
N ASP A 40 3.79 7.89 -9.07
CA ASP A 40 5.01 8.71 -9.03
C ASP A 40 5.08 9.65 -7.79
N GLU A 41 3.94 9.91 -7.15
CA GLU A 41 3.84 10.77 -5.96
C GLU A 41 3.52 9.96 -4.69
N THR A 42 3.59 8.64 -4.76
CA THR A 42 3.13 7.73 -3.71
C THR A 42 4.26 6.89 -3.16
N LEU A 43 4.38 6.88 -1.83
CA LEU A 43 5.26 5.99 -1.08
C LEU A 43 4.43 4.95 -0.32
N PHE A 44 4.71 3.68 -0.56
CA PHE A 44 4.18 2.54 0.18
C PHE A 44 5.18 2.12 1.27
N ILE A 45 4.72 2.02 2.51
CA ILE A 45 5.54 1.65 3.67
C ILE A 45 4.94 0.42 4.34
N ASP A 46 5.71 -0.65 4.45
CA ASP A 46 5.32 -1.93 5.05
C ASP A 46 6.57 -2.59 5.69
N ASP A 47 6.39 -3.42 6.71
CA ASP A 47 7.51 -4.13 7.36
C ASP A 47 7.84 -5.46 6.67
N LEU A 48 6.89 -6.03 5.93
CA LEU A 48 7.07 -7.25 5.15
C LEU A 48 7.69 -6.96 3.78
N LYS A 49 8.76 -7.71 3.46
CA LYS A 49 9.51 -7.55 2.22
C LYS A 49 8.68 -7.91 1.00
N GLU A 50 7.89 -8.97 1.11
CA GLU A 50 7.06 -9.51 0.03
C GLU A 50 5.99 -8.51 -0.42
N ASN A 51 5.47 -7.71 0.51
CA ASN A 51 4.50 -6.66 0.21
C ASN A 51 5.16 -5.51 -0.55
N CYS A 52 6.33 -5.06 -0.09
CA CYS A 52 7.11 -4.04 -0.78
C CYS A 52 7.49 -4.48 -2.20
N GLU A 53 7.94 -5.73 -2.38
CA GLU A 53 8.28 -6.26 -3.71
C GLU A 53 7.06 -6.35 -4.64
N ALA A 54 5.87 -6.67 -4.10
CA ALA A 54 4.63 -6.70 -4.88
C ALA A 54 4.20 -5.29 -5.34
N ALA A 55 4.26 -4.30 -4.45
CA ALA A 55 3.96 -2.90 -4.76
C ALA A 55 4.97 -2.28 -5.74
N GLU A 56 6.26 -2.60 -5.60
CA GLU A 56 7.32 -2.09 -6.49
C GLU A 56 7.15 -2.62 -7.93
N LYS A 57 6.72 -3.87 -8.11
CA LYS A 57 6.40 -4.43 -9.43
C LYS A 57 5.28 -3.69 -10.17
N LEU A 58 4.41 -3.01 -9.42
CA LEU A 58 3.33 -2.18 -9.97
C LEU A 58 3.77 -0.72 -10.21
N GLY A 59 5.02 -0.39 -9.91
CA GLY A 59 5.59 0.95 -10.11
C GLY A 59 5.37 1.91 -8.93
N ILE A 60 4.96 1.41 -7.76
CA ILE A 60 4.83 2.23 -6.54
C ILE A 60 6.22 2.37 -5.90
N HIS A 61 6.59 3.56 -5.43
CA HIS A 61 7.78 3.70 -4.60
C HIS A 61 7.57 3.00 -3.26
N THR A 62 8.53 2.19 -2.81
CA THR A 62 8.38 1.41 -1.58
C THR A 62 9.49 1.71 -0.58
N PHE A 63 9.16 1.58 0.70
CA PHE A 63 10.13 1.60 1.78
C PHE A 63 9.79 0.49 2.77
N GLN A 64 10.70 -0.49 2.90
CA GLN A 64 10.57 -1.52 3.92
C GLN A 64 11.07 -0.99 5.25
N ASN A 65 10.18 -0.97 6.24
CA ASN A 65 10.52 -0.75 7.64
C ASN A 65 11.22 -2.01 8.20
N VAL A 66 12.56 -2.00 8.30
CA VAL A 66 13.34 -3.11 8.87
C VAL A 66 13.63 -2.86 10.36
N LYS A 67 13.70 -1.60 10.77
CA LYS A 67 13.83 -1.18 12.16
C LYS A 67 12.69 -0.25 12.52
N PHE A 68 12.15 -0.39 13.73
CA PHE A 68 10.96 0.35 14.20
C PHE A 68 10.86 1.84 13.83
N ASP A 69 11.99 2.56 13.74
CA ASP A 69 12.05 4.01 13.52
C ASP A 69 12.80 4.45 12.25
N ASP A 70 13.19 3.54 11.36
CA ASP A 70 13.97 3.87 10.16
C ASP A 70 13.24 4.83 9.20
N TRP A 71 11.91 4.75 9.13
CA TRP A 71 11.06 5.65 8.37
C TRP A 71 11.19 7.13 8.80
N LEU A 72 11.57 7.42 10.05
CA LEU A 72 11.83 8.80 10.50
C LEU A 72 13.04 9.44 9.82
N SER A 73 13.92 8.63 9.23
CA SER A 73 15.11 9.11 8.53
C SER A 73 14.87 9.47 7.06
N LEU A 74 13.68 9.16 6.53
CA LEU A 74 13.33 9.44 5.14
C LEU A 74 13.34 10.95 4.85
N ARG A 75 13.89 11.29 3.67
CA ARG A 75 13.97 12.65 3.13
C ARG A 75 13.51 12.59 1.68
N PHE A 76 12.59 13.48 1.31
CA PHE A 76 11.98 13.60 -0.01
C PHE A 76 12.23 15.01 -0.56
#